data_AF-A0A1V4MNH0-F1
#
_entry.id   AF-A0A1V4MNH0-F1
#
_cell.length_a   1.000
_cell.length_b   1.000
_cell.length_c   1.000
_cell.angle_alpha   90.00
_cell.angle_beta   90.00
_cell.angle_gamma   90.00
#
_symmetry.space_group_name_H-M   'P 1'
#
loop_
_entity.id
_entity.type
_entity.pdbx_description
1 polymer ?
#
loop_
_entity_poly.entity_id
_entity_poly.type
_entity_poly.pdbx_seq_one_letter_code
_entity_poly.pdbx_strand_id
1 'polypeptide(L)' 'MYAYDAYFLDCAIRYNAPLLTLDQKLKKAAKNLNVTTWEV' A
#
# COMPACT_ATOMS: atom_id res chain seq x y z
N MET A 1 -10.91 -2.18 5.19
CA MET A 1 -9.45 -2.21 5.28
C MET A 1 -9.13 -3.05 6.49
N TYR A 2 -8.41 -4.14 6.29
CA TYR A 2 -8.07 -5.10 7.35
C TYR A 2 -6.81 -4.65 8.09
N ALA A 3 -6.56 -5.22 9.28
CA ALA A 3 -5.34 -4.92 10.04
C ALA A 3 -4.06 -5.22 9.24
N TYR A 4 -4.11 -6.23 8.38
CA TYR A 4 -3.01 -6.60 7.48
C TYR A 4 -2.71 -5.50 6.44
N ASP A 5 -3.73 -4.88 5.85
CA ASP A 5 -3.56 -3.79 4.86
C ASP A 5 -2.77 -2.62 5.46
N ALA A 6 -3.12 -2.24 6.70
CA ALA A 6 -2.46 -1.17 7.42
C ALA A 6 -0.99 -1.52 7.73
N TYR A 7 -0.73 -2.75 8.15
CA TYR A 7 0.64 -3.24 8.41
C TYR A 7 1.50 -3.21 7.14
N PHE A 8 0.94 -3.60 5.99
CA PHE A 8 1.66 -3.56 4.72
C PHE A 8 1.98 -2.14 4.26
N LEU A 9 1.05 -1.21 4.44
CA LEU A 9 1.28 0.20 4.17
C LEU A 9 2.36 0.79 5.09
N ASP A 10 2.31 0.46 6.38
CA ASP A 10 3.34 0.89 7.34
C ASP A 10 4.73 0.38 6.94
N CYS A 11 4.83 -0.87 6.48
CA CYS A 11 6.08 -1.41 5.92
C CYS A 11 6.52 -0.63 4.67
N ALA A 12 5.62 -0.43 3.71
CA ALA A 12 5.93 0.29 2.47
C ALA A 12 6.44 1.71 2.74
N ILE A 13 5.86 2.41 3.73
CA ILE A 13 6.29 3.74 4.16
C ILE A 13 7.67 3.68 4.83
N ARG A 14 7.84 2.81 5.83
CA ARG A 14 9.10 2.70 6.60
C ARG A 14 10.30 2.36 5.74
N TYR A 15 10.09 1.52 4.73
CA TYR A 15 11.15 1.07 3.82
C TYR A 15 11.21 1.87 2.51
N ASN A 16 10.37 2.90 2.35
CA ASN A 16 10.21 3.65 1.11
C ASN A 16 10.09 2.75 -0.13
N ALA A 17 9.33 1.66 0.02
CA ALA A 17 9.18 0.61 -0.96
C ALA A 17 7.83 0.72 -1.68
N PRO A 18 7.75 0.39 -2.98
CA PRO A 18 6.47 0.35 -3.67
C PRO A 18 5.59 -0.79 -3.16
N LEU A 19 4.28 -0.54 -3.09
CA LEU A 19 3.28 -1.54 -2.72
C LEU A 19 2.74 -2.25 -3.97
N LEU A 20 3.05 -3.54 -4.10
CA LEU A 20 2.47 -4.40 -5.12
C LEU A 20 1.13 -4.97 -4.63
N THR A 21 0.03 -4.66 -5.33
CA THR A 21 -1.28 -5.20 -4.98
C THR A 21 -2.26 -5.12 -6.15
N LEU A 22 -3.20 -6.06 -6.21
CA LEU A 22 -4.37 -6.03 -7.10
C LEU A 22 -5.61 -5.42 -6.42
N ASP A 23 -5.57 -5.23 -5.10
CA ASP A 23 -6.71 -4.70 -4.36
C ASP A 23 -6.87 -3.20 -4.61
N GLN A 24 -7.98 -2.82 -5.25
CA GLN A 24 -8.25 -1.43 -5.62
C GLN A 24 -8.50 -0.52 -4.41
N LYS A 25 -9.02 -1.05 -3.29
CA LYS A 25 -9.23 -0.26 -2.07
C LYS A 25 -7.89 0.05 -1.42
N LEU A 26 -6.98 -0.92 -1.40
CA LEU A 26 -5.63 -0.77 -0.88
C LEU A 26 -4.80 0.17 -1.76
N LYS A 27 -4.92 0.10 -3.09
CA LYS A 27 -4.30 1.08 -4.00
C LYS A 27 -4.72 2.50 -3.69
N LYS A 28 -6.02 2.73 -3.44
CA LYS A 28 -6.53 4.06 -3.06
C LYS A 28 -5.94 4.54 -1.74
N ALA A 29 -5.86 3.66 -0.74
CA ALA A 29 -5.25 3.99 0.55
C ALA A 29 -3.76 4.32 0.40
N ALA A 30 -3.00 3.52 -0.36
CA ALA A 30 -1.59 3.75 -0.66
C ALA A 30 -1.36 5.09 -1.38
N LYS A 31 -2.20 5.41 -2.37
CA LYS A 31 -2.13 6.69 -3.08
C LYS A 31 -2.39 7.88 -2.16
N ASN A 32 -3.34 7.79 -1.24
CA ASN A 32 -3.59 8.84 -0.25
C ASN A 32 -2.41 9.04 0.71
N LEU A 33 -1.61 8.00 0.91
CA LEU A 33 -0.40 8.01 1.75
C LEU A 33 0.89 8.28 0.95
N ASN A 34 0.78 8.65 -0.33
CA ASN A 34 1.90 8.85 -1.26
C ASN A 34 2.83 7.63 -1.40
N VAL A 35 2.32 6.43 -1.16
CA VAL A 35 3.03 5.18 -1.42
C VAL A 35 2.88 4.82 -2.89
N THR A 36 4.00 4.56 -3.56
CA THR A 36 4.00 4.15 -4.97
C THR A 36 3.40 2.75 -5.10
N THR A 37 2.47 2.52 -6.02
CA THR A 37 1.82 1.21 -6.20
C THR A 37 2.09 0.60 -7.56
N TRP A 38 2.30 -0.72 -7.59
CA TRP A 38 2.48 -1.51 -8.82
C TRP A 38 1.33 -2.52 -8.94
N GLU A 39 1.05 -2.93 -10.17
CA GLU A 39 0.05 -3.95 -10.51
C GLU A 39 0.73 -5.06 -11.31
N VAL A 40 0.41 -6.31 -10.98
CA VAL A 40 0.79 -7.54 -11.72
C VAL A 40 -0.49 -8.28 -12.04
#